data_AF-A0A813DR07-F1
#
_entry.id   AF-A0A813DR07-F1
#
_cell.length_a   1.000
_cell.length_b   1.000
_cell.length_c   1.000
_cell.angle_alpha   90.00
_cell.angle_beta   90.00
_cell.angle_gamma   90.00
#
_symmetry.space_group_name_H-M   'P 1'
#
loop_
_entity.id
_entity.type
_entity.pdbx_description
1 polymer ?
#
loop_
_entity_poly.entity_id
_entity_poly.type
_entity_poly.pdbx_seq_one_letter_code
_entity_poly.pdbx_strand_id
1 'polypeptide(L)'
;AFPASRMAYVIQLGPLGRKLPQEVQMMLVNPEVLKVGFAVNYKDSEKLERSGIAVTKGSIVDVQERCAVQLGIGWGSAQSLSLRRCANELLGSNLMKDKRCQCSDWSNEQLTPEQVHYAALDAWVALRLYYLPA
;
A
#
# COMPACT_ATOMS: atom_id res chain seq x y z
N ALA A 1 -11.75 12.50 11.79
CA ALA A 1 -12.39 12.11 10.52
C ALA A 1 -11.35 12.15 9.40
N PHE A 2 -10.65 11.05 9.16
CA PHE A 2 -9.74 10.91 8.01
C PHE A 2 -10.54 10.49 6.77
N PRO A 3 -10.19 10.95 5.55
CA PRO A 3 -11.19 11.35 4.59
C PRO A 3 -11.88 10.17 3.92
N ALA A 4 -13.21 10.30 3.77
CA ALA A 4 -14.10 9.52 2.90
C ALA A 4 -13.79 9.71 1.40
N SER A 5 -12.54 10.01 1.06
CA SER A 5 -12.07 10.23 -0.30
C SER A 5 -12.04 8.90 -1.04
N ARG A 6 -12.73 8.84 -2.19
CA ARG A 6 -12.63 7.73 -3.16
C ARG A 6 -11.42 7.87 -4.09
N MET A 7 -10.44 8.69 -3.71
CA MET A 7 -9.30 9.02 -4.55
C MET A 7 -8.06 8.25 -4.12
N ALA A 8 -7.32 7.77 -5.11
CA ALA A 8 -5.97 7.25 -4.94
C ALA A 8 -5.00 8.20 -5.65
N TYR A 9 -3.84 8.43 -5.05
CA TYR A 9 -2.79 9.28 -5.59
C TYR A 9 -1.55 8.43 -5.84
N VAL A 10 -0.99 8.53 -7.04
CA VAL A 10 0.28 7.89 -7.40
C VAL A 10 1.31 9.00 -7.55
N ILE A 11 2.36 8.97 -6.71
CA ILE A 11 3.38 10.01 -6.67
C ILE A 11 4.71 9.40 -7.10
N GLN A 12 5.23 9.84 -8.26
CA GLN A 12 6.53 9.41 -8.75
C GLN A 12 7.65 10.22 -8.09
N LEU A 13 8.52 9.57 -7.31
CA LEU A 13 9.60 10.27 -6.61
C LEU A 13 10.71 10.77 -7.56
N GLY A 14 11.01 10.04 -8.64
CA GLY A 14 12.08 10.39 -9.58
C GLY A 14 11.92 11.81 -10.16
N PRO A 15 10.81 12.10 -10.86
CA PRO A 15 10.52 13.43 -11.39
C PRO A 15 10.47 14.55 -10.34
N LEU A 16 10.23 14.21 -9.07
CA LEU A 16 10.21 15.16 -7.95
C LEU A 16 11.60 15.36 -7.29
N GLY A 17 12.67 14.83 -7.87
CA GLY A 17 14.00 14.88 -7.26
C GLY A 17 14.04 14.17 -5.90
N ARG A 18 13.20 13.15 -5.70
CA ARG A 18 13.01 12.38 -4.46
C ARG A 18 12.57 13.21 -3.25
N LYS A 19 11.94 14.36 -3.49
CA LYS A 19 11.39 15.22 -2.44
C LYS A 19 9.89 15.36 -2.62
N LEU A 20 9.12 14.85 -1.66
CA LEU A 20 7.67 15.00 -1.66
C LEU A 20 7.26 16.45 -1.32
N PRO A 21 6.05 16.89 -1.71
CA PRO A 21 5.46 18.12 -1.18
C PRO A 21 5.43 18.12 0.35
N GLN A 22 5.59 19.29 0.98
CA GLN A 22 5.74 19.41 2.43
C GLN A 22 4.53 18.84 3.18
N GLU A 23 3.33 19.04 2.65
CA GLU A 23 2.06 18.55 3.21
C GLU A 23 2.03 17.02 3.26
N VAL A 24 2.53 16.38 2.20
CA VAL A 24 2.64 14.90 2.13
C VAL A 24 3.68 14.40 3.12
N GLN A 25 4.83 15.08 3.25
CA GLN A 25 5.84 14.73 4.25
C GLN A 25 5.27 14.83 5.68
N MET A 26 4.58 15.93 6.00
CA MET A 26 3.94 16.12 7.32
C MET A 26 2.91 15.03 7.61
N MET A 27 2.11 14.64 6.61
CA MET A 27 1.17 13.52 6.73
C MET A 27 1.89 12.19 7.03
N LEU A 28 3.03 11.93 6.38
CA LEU A 28 3.79 10.69 6.57
C LEU A 28 4.47 10.60 7.95
N VAL A 29 4.83 11.73 8.57
CA VAL A 29 5.43 11.74 9.92
C VAL A 29 4.41 11.94 11.04
N ASN A 30 3.17 12.32 10.74
CA ASN A 30 2.13 12.45 11.76
C ASN A 30 1.71 11.06 12.30
N PRO A 31 1.89 10.77 13.61
CA PRO A 31 1.52 9.47 14.20
C PRO A 31 0.01 9.20 14.21
N GLU A 32 -0.82 10.24 14.22
CA GLU A 32 -2.29 10.14 14.19
C GLU A 32 -2.83 9.69 12.82
N VAL A 33 -1.96 9.65 11.81
CA VAL A 33 -2.29 9.17 10.47
C VAL A 33 -1.71 7.78 10.29
N LEU A 34 -2.57 6.77 10.19
CA LEU A 34 -2.15 5.40 9.93
C LEU A 34 -1.75 5.22 8.46
N LYS A 35 -0.62 4.54 8.23
CA LYS A 35 -0.10 4.16 6.91
C LYS A 35 -0.40 2.68 6.73
N VAL A 36 -1.57 2.42 6.17
CA VAL A 36 -2.09 1.08 5.96
C VAL A 36 -1.50 0.51 4.67
N GLY A 37 -0.95 -0.70 4.73
CA GLY A 37 -0.49 -1.44 3.57
C GLY A 37 -0.66 -2.95 3.75
N PHE A 38 -0.19 -3.72 2.77
CA PHE A 38 -0.28 -5.18 2.78
C PHE A 38 1.11 -5.82 2.63
N ALA A 39 1.45 -6.75 3.52
CA ALA A 39 2.78 -7.34 3.65
C ALA A 39 3.89 -6.30 3.90
N VAL A 40 3.53 -5.17 4.51
CA VAL A 40 4.46 -4.07 4.82
C VAL A 40 5.23 -4.41 6.09
N ASN A 41 6.55 -4.33 6.00
CA ASN A 41 7.42 -4.63 7.14
C ASN A 41 8.53 -3.57 7.28
N TYR A 42 9.43 -3.80 8.25
CA TYR A 42 10.52 -2.87 8.54
C TYR A 42 11.38 -2.56 7.31
N LYS A 43 11.56 -3.49 6.37
CA LYS A 43 12.35 -3.28 5.15
C LYS A 43 11.71 -2.23 4.24
N ASP A 44 10.39 -2.12 4.21
CA ASP A 44 9.70 -1.11 3.42
C ASP A 44 9.87 0.27 4.03
N SER A 45 9.83 0.38 5.36
CA SER A 45 10.16 1.62 6.06
C SER A 45 11.62 2.05 5.82
N GLU A 46 12.57 1.11 5.85
CA GLU A 46 13.97 1.41 5.52
C GLU A 46 14.15 1.87 4.07
N LYS A 47 13.42 1.28 3.11
CA LYS A 47 13.46 1.71 1.70
C LYS A 47 12.94 3.14 1.52
N LEU A 48 11.88 3.51 2.25
CA LEU A 48 11.37 4.88 2.28
C LEU A 48 12.43 5.83 2.84
N GLU A 49 13.04 5.49 3.98
CA GLU A 49 14.09 6.29 4.61
C GLU A 49 15.30 6.49 3.67
N ARG A 50 15.79 5.41 3.03
CA ARG A 50 16.88 5.46 2.05
C ARG A 50 16.53 6.31 0.81
N SER A 51 15.24 6.45 0.52
CA SER A 51 14.72 7.27 -0.57
C SER A 51 14.44 8.72 -0.15
N GLY A 52 14.82 9.12 1.08
CA GLY A 52 14.62 10.47 1.61
C GLY A 52 13.21 10.71 2.16
N ILE A 53 12.40 9.67 2.33
CA ILE A 53 11.02 9.76 2.81
C ILE A 53 10.95 9.27 4.25
N ALA A 54 10.72 10.20 5.17
CA ALA A 54 10.50 9.86 6.57
C ALA A 54 9.06 9.37 6.80
N VAL A 55 8.91 8.33 7.63
CA VAL A 55 7.62 7.80 8.07
C VAL A 55 7.70 7.42 9.54
N THR A 56 6.64 7.72 10.29
CA THR A 56 6.58 7.33 11.71
C THR A 56 6.31 5.85 11.83
N LYS A 57 7.33 5.07 12.25
CA LYS A 57 7.29 3.60 12.27
C LYS A 57 6.09 3.02 13.04
N GLY A 58 5.72 3.62 14.17
CA GLY A 58 4.56 3.20 14.98
C GLY A 58 3.19 3.46 14.35
N SER A 59 3.13 4.15 13.21
CA SER A 59 1.89 4.44 12.49
C SER A 59 1.69 3.56 11.25
N ILE A 60 2.60 2.63 10.96
CA ILE A 60 2.48 1.70 9.84
C ILE A 60 1.66 0.48 10.28
N VAL A 61 0.65 0.12 9.49
CA VAL A 61 -0.22 -1.03 9.77
C VAL A 61 -0.16 -1.98 8.59
N ASP A 62 0.23 -3.22 8.85
CA ASP A 62 0.10 -4.31 7.88
C ASP A 62 -1.25 -5.00 8.05
N VAL A 63 -2.07 -4.98 7.01
CA VAL A 63 -3.40 -5.63 7.03
C VAL A 63 -3.33 -7.13 6.78
N GLN A 64 -2.18 -7.68 6.39
CA GLN A 64 -2.03 -9.11 6.05
C GLN A 64 -2.42 -10.01 7.22
N GLU A 65 -1.96 -9.70 8.44
CA GLU A 65 -2.26 -10.48 9.64
C GLU A 65 -3.76 -10.47 9.95
N ARG A 66 -4.41 -9.30 9.87
CA ARG A 66 -5.85 -9.19 10.07
C ARG A 66 -6.64 -9.98 9.04
N CYS A 67 -6.21 -9.96 7.77
CA CYS A 67 -6.82 -10.77 6.73
C CYS A 67 -6.67 -12.27 7.03
N ALA A 68 -5.52 -12.69 7.56
CA ALA A 68 -5.31 -14.09 7.96
C ALA A 68 -6.29 -14.53 9.05
N VAL A 69 -6.50 -13.69 10.07
CA VAL A 69 -7.47 -13.96 11.14
C VAL A 69 -8.89 -14.11 10.57
N GLN A 70 -9.32 -13.18 9.71
CA GLN A 70 -10.66 -13.24 9.08
C GLN A 70 -10.85 -14.47 8.20
N LEU A 71 -9.78 -14.95 7.57
CA LEU A 71 -9.80 -16.17 6.75
C LEU A 71 -9.59 -17.45 7.55
N GLY A 72 -9.44 -17.38 8.87
CA GLY A 72 -9.17 -18.55 9.72
C GLY A 72 -7.81 -19.21 9.43
N ILE A 73 -6.84 -18.45 8.92
CA ILE A 73 -5.52 -18.96 8.53
C ILE A 73 -4.56 -18.81 9.71
N GLY A 74 -3.90 -19.92 10.07
CA GLY A 74 -2.92 -19.95 11.16
C GLY A 74 -1.72 -19.03 10.90
N TRP A 75 -1.12 -18.54 11.99
CA TRP A 75 -0.05 -17.54 11.98
C TRP A 75 1.14 -17.90 11.08
N GLY A 76 1.54 -19.17 11.04
CA GLY A 76 2.64 -19.66 10.19
C GLY A 76 2.35 -19.61 8.68
N SER A 77 1.08 -19.53 8.27
CA SER A 77 0.67 -19.44 6.86
C SER A 77 0.24 -18.03 6.46
N ALA A 78 0.06 -17.12 7.41
CA ALA A 78 -0.37 -15.74 7.16
C ALA A 78 0.58 -15.00 6.20
N GLN A 79 1.89 -15.21 6.32
CA GLN A 79 2.91 -14.58 5.47
C GLN A 79 2.80 -14.98 3.99
N SER A 80 2.14 -16.10 3.68
CA SER A 80 1.91 -16.56 2.30
C SER A 80 0.69 -15.90 1.63
N LEU A 81 -0.12 -15.16 2.41
CA LEU A 81 -1.28 -14.47 1.86
C LEU A 81 -0.86 -13.36 0.92
N SER A 82 -1.53 -13.28 -0.23
CA SER A 82 -1.35 -12.19 -1.17
C SER A 82 -2.53 -11.23 -1.10
N LEU A 83 -2.26 -9.96 -1.40
CA LEU A 83 -3.31 -8.94 -1.51
C LEU A 83 -4.42 -9.38 -2.48
N ARG A 84 -4.05 -10.06 -3.57
CA ARG A 84 -5.01 -10.60 -4.55
C ARG A 84 -5.93 -11.64 -3.94
N ARG A 85 -5.39 -12.58 -3.16
CA ARG A 85 -6.19 -13.62 -2.49
C ARG A 85 -7.13 -13.00 -1.48
N CYS A 86 -6.64 -12.12 -0.61
CA CYS A 86 -7.46 -11.44 0.39
C CYS A 86 -8.54 -10.57 -0.26
N ALA A 87 -8.22 -9.85 -1.33
CA ALA A 87 -9.21 -9.08 -2.08
C ALA A 87 -10.31 -9.96 -2.68
N ASN A 88 -9.96 -11.13 -3.20
CA ASN A 88 -10.93 -12.05 -3.76
C ASN A 88 -11.83 -12.65 -2.68
N GLU A 89 -11.23 -13.21 -1.63
CA GLU A 89 -11.98 -13.95 -0.59
C GLU A 89 -12.77 -13.02 0.34
N LEU A 90 -12.24 -11.83 0.66
CA LEU A 90 -12.85 -10.93 1.65
C LEU A 90 -13.64 -9.76 1.04
N LEU A 91 -13.31 -9.33 -0.19
CA LEU A 91 -14.01 -8.23 -0.86
C LEU A 91 -14.80 -8.68 -2.10
N GLY A 92 -14.70 -9.94 -2.50
CA GLY A 92 -15.28 -10.42 -3.77
C GLY A 92 -14.63 -9.79 -5.01
N SER A 93 -13.46 -9.17 -4.87
CA SER A 93 -12.80 -8.39 -5.92
C SER A 93 -11.64 -9.17 -6.53
N ASN A 94 -11.70 -9.46 -7.84
CA ASN A 94 -10.60 -10.10 -8.55
C ASN A 94 -9.56 -9.07 -9.01
N LEU A 95 -8.43 -8.98 -8.32
CA LEU A 95 -7.31 -8.17 -8.77
C LEU A 95 -6.57 -8.86 -9.92
N MET A 96 -6.75 -8.33 -11.13
CA MET A 96 -5.92 -8.74 -12.27
C MET A 96 -4.52 -8.15 -12.13
N LYS A 97 -3.62 -8.93 -11.54
CA LYS A 97 -2.20 -8.57 -11.44
C LYS A 97 -1.47 -9.03 -12.69
N ASP A 98 -1.35 -8.16 -13.69
CA ASP A 98 -0.47 -8.41 -14.84
C ASP A 98 0.98 -8.33 -14.36
N LYS A 99 1.69 -9.47 -14.40
CA LYS A 99 3.11 -9.54 -14.01
C LYS A 99 3.99 -8.61 -14.85
N ARG A 100 3.62 -8.34 -16.11
CA ARG A 100 4.34 -7.40 -16.97
C ARG A 100 4.28 -5.98 -16.42
N CYS A 101 3.13 -5.58 -15.87
CA CYS A 101 2.98 -4.28 -15.21
C CYS A 101 3.70 -4.27 -13.85
N GLN A 102 3.52 -5.32 -13.04
CA GLN A 102 4.17 -5.42 -11.72
C GLN A 102 5.70 -5.29 -11.83
N CYS A 103 6.31 -5.98 -12.80
CA CYS A 103 7.75 -6.00 -13.03
C CYS A 103 8.19 -5.03 -14.14
N SER A 104 7.36 -4.05 -14.51
CA SER A 104 7.72 -3.03 -15.49
C SER A 104 8.72 -2.03 -14.92
N ASP A 105 9.24 -1.16 -15.78
CA ASP A 105 10.09 -0.05 -15.33
C ASP A 105 9.24 1.06 -14.68
N TRP A 106 9.26 1.08 -13.34
CA TRP A 106 8.61 2.10 -12.50
C TRP A 106 9.44 3.39 -12.35
N SER A 107 10.62 3.44 -12.97
CA SER A 107 11.51 4.61 -12.96
C SER A 107 11.42 5.47 -14.22
N ASN A 108 10.58 5.06 -15.19
CA ASN A 108 10.27 5.86 -16.36
C ASN A 108 9.82 7.27 -15.98
N GLU A 109 10.10 8.24 -16.84
CA GLU A 109 9.73 9.65 -16.63
C GLU A 109 8.21 9.83 -16.45
N GLN A 110 7.43 9.03 -17.19
CA GLN A 110 5.98 8.98 -17.09
C GLN A 110 5.51 7.53 -16.95
N LEU A 111 4.66 7.29 -15.95
CA LEU A 111 3.98 6.01 -15.82
C LEU A 111 2.90 5.86 -16.89
N THR A 112 2.71 4.65 -17.38
CA THR A 112 1.55 4.33 -18.23
C THR A 112 0.26 4.35 -17.41
N PRO A 113 -0.91 4.53 -18.06
CA PRO A 113 -2.21 4.42 -17.37
C PRO A 113 -2.38 3.11 -16.60
N GLU A 114 -1.85 2.00 -17.12
CA GLU A 114 -1.91 0.69 -16.48
C GLU A 114 -1.06 0.64 -15.21
N GLN A 115 0.14 1.23 -15.22
CA GLN A 115 0.99 1.35 -14.03
C GLN A 115 0.32 2.21 -12.96
N VAL A 116 -0.25 3.36 -13.34
CA VAL A 116 -0.99 4.23 -12.40
C VAL A 116 -2.18 3.49 -11.81
N HIS A 117 -2.97 2.83 -12.64
CA HIS A 117 -4.13 2.04 -12.19
C HIS A 117 -3.70 0.92 -11.26
N TYR A 118 -2.66 0.17 -11.60
CA TYR A 118 -2.12 -0.91 -10.78
C TYR A 118 -1.70 -0.41 -9.39
N ALA A 119 -0.89 0.66 -9.32
CA ALA A 119 -0.41 1.22 -8.06
C ALA A 119 -1.55 1.78 -7.20
N ALA A 120 -2.49 2.50 -7.83
CA ALA A 120 -3.67 3.03 -7.17
C ALA A 120 -4.56 1.91 -6.59
N LEU A 121 -4.75 0.83 -7.35
CA LEU A 121 -5.59 -0.30 -6.95
C LEU A 121 -4.97 -1.07 -5.77
N ASP A 122 -3.65 -1.30 -5.77
CA ASP A 122 -2.97 -1.96 -4.65
C ASP A 122 -3.12 -1.15 -3.35
N ALA A 123 -2.96 0.18 -3.39
CA ALA A 123 -3.18 1.05 -2.23
C ALA A 123 -4.65 1.08 -1.78
N TRP A 124 -5.58 1.20 -2.73
CA TRP A 124 -7.00 1.25 -2.45
C TRP A 124 -7.51 -0.03 -1.78
N VAL A 125 -7.12 -1.19 -2.30
CA VAL A 125 -7.57 -2.49 -1.77
C VAL A 125 -7.05 -2.72 -0.36
N ALA A 126 -5.78 -2.40 -0.08
CA ALA A 126 -5.22 -2.51 1.27
C ALA A 126 -6.03 -1.69 2.28
N LEU A 127 -6.41 -0.46 1.91
CA LEU A 127 -7.28 0.38 2.73
C LEU A 127 -8.68 -0.23 2.92
N ARG A 128 -9.28 -0.79 1.85
CA ARG A 128 -10.60 -1.45 1.92
C ARG A 128 -10.57 -2.67 2.84
N LEU A 129 -9.52 -3.48 2.79
CA LEU A 129 -9.33 -4.62 3.69
C LEU A 129 -9.20 -4.17 5.15
N TYR A 130 -8.51 -3.05 5.41
CA TYR A 130 -8.43 -2.49 6.76
C TYR A 130 -9.79 -2.05 7.32
N TYR A 131 -10.72 -1.60 6.48
CA TYR A 131 -12.05 -1.20 6.93
C TYR A 131 -13.08 -2.34 6.95
N LEU A 132 -12.71 -3.56 6.58
CA LEU A 132 -13.62 -4.70 6.68
C LEU A 132 -13.97 -4.98 8.15
N PRO A 133 -15.26 -5.07 8.51
CA PRO A 133 -15.66 -5.47 9.86
C PRO A 133 -14.98 -6.79 10.25
N ALA A 134 -14.55 -6.89 11.51
CA ALA A 134 -14.05 -8.14 12.08
C ALA A 134 -15.20 -9.14 12.27
#